data_AF-A0A973GRZ0-F1
#
_entry.id   AF-A0A973GRZ0-F1
#
_cell.length_a   1.000
_cell.length_b   1.000
_cell.length_c   1.000
_cell.angle_alpha   90.00
_cell.angle_beta   90.00
_cell.angle_gamma   90.00
#
_symmetry.space_group_name_H-M   'P 1'
#
loop_
_entity.id
_entity.type
_entity.pdbx_description
1 polymer ?
#
loop_
_entity_poly.entity_id
_entity_poly.type
_entity_poly.pdbx_seq_one_letter_code
_entity_poly.pdbx_strand_id
1 'polypeptide(L)' 'MHTKEVKSILSARNGMNLTRGCTHGCIYCDSRSKCYQMTHDFEDIEIKSNAIELLEDALKRKRKKCMIVTG' A
#
# COMPACT_ATOMS: atom_id res chain seq x y z
N MET A 1 -8.13 5.72 11.74
CA MET A 1 -7.30 4.62 11.20
C MET A 1 -8.17 3.37 11.23
N HIS A 2 -8.10 2.54 10.20
CA HIS A 2 -8.82 1.26 10.14
C HIS A 2 -7.95 0.18 9.49
N THR A 3 -8.29 -1.08 9.71
CA THR A 3 -7.59 -2.21 9.09
C THR A 3 -8.39 -2.77 7.93
N LYS A 4 -7.70 -3.26 6.90
CA LYS A 4 -8.32 -3.90 5.74
C LYS A 4 -7.46 -5.03 5.20
N GLU A 5 -8.10 -6.13 4.82
CA GLU A 5 -7.44 -7.18 4.07
C GLU A 5 -7.38 -6.83 2.59
N VAL A 6 -6.23 -7.07 1.97
CA VAL A 6 -6.02 -6.82 0.54
C VAL A 6 -5.69 -8.10 -0.21
N LYS A 7 -5.80 -8.07 -1.54
CA LYS A 7 -5.49 -9.22 -2.41
C LYS A 7 -4.00 -9.33 -2.75
N SER A 8 -3.27 -8.22 -2.74
CA SER A 8 -1.84 -8.19 -3.02
C SER A 8 -1.15 -7.03 -2.30
N ILE A 9 0.12 -7.25 -1.94
CA ILE A 9 0.96 -6.25 -1.28
C ILE A 9 1.96 -5.57 -2.23
N LEU A 10 2.31 -6.23 -3.35
CA LEU A 10 3.23 -5.72 -4.36
C LEU A 10 2.50 -5.25 -5.62
N SER A 11 2.91 -4.12 -6.16
CA SER A 11 2.53 -3.65 -7.49
C SER A 11 3.27 -4.40 -8.59
N ALA A 12 2.87 -4.19 -9.85
CA ALA A 12 3.52 -4.80 -11.02
C ALA A 12 5.02 -4.52 -11.12
N ARG A 13 5.49 -3.38 -10.56
CA ARG A 13 6.90 -2.98 -10.52
C ARG A 13 7.56 -3.21 -9.16
N ASN A 14 7.01 -4.12 -8.34
CA ASN A 14 7.47 -4.44 -6.97
C ASN A 14 7.42 -3.28 -5.97
N GLY A 15 6.59 -2.26 -6.23
CA GLY A 15 6.29 -1.22 -5.26
C GLY A 15 5.42 -1.78 -4.14
N MET A 16 5.75 -1.46 -2.90
CA MET A 16 5.07 -1.92 -1.71
C MET A 16 4.61 -0.72 -0.86
N ASN A 17 3.36 -0.79 -0.39
CA ASN A 17 2.85 0.11 0.63
C ASN A 17 2.09 -0.67 1.71
N LEU A 18 2.34 -0.35 2.97
CA LEU A 18 1.67 -0.93 4.12
C LEU A 18 0.36 -0.21 4.47
N THR A 19 0.31 1.08 4.15
CA THR A 19 -0.79 1.97 4.50
C THR A 19 -1.26 2.79 3.31
N ARG A 20 -2.49 3.32 3.41
CA ARG A 20 -3.05 4.30 2.49
C ARG A 20 -3.73 5.42 3.29
N GLY A 21 -3.25 6.65 3.12
CA GLY A 21 -3.70 7.84 3.85
C GLY A 21 -2.60 8.46 4.71
N CYS A 22 -2.84 9.65 5.21
CA CYS A 22 -1.91 10.40 6.07
C CYS A 22 -2.65 11.40 6.96
N THR A 23 -2.23 11.55 8.21
CA THR A 23 -2.82 12.47 9.20
C THR A 23 -2.24 13.89 9.17
N HIS A 24 -1.25 14.18 8.32
CA HIS A 24 -0.57 15.48 8.32
C HIS A 24 -1.46 16.64 7.82
N GLY A 25 -2.46 16.37 6.98
CA GLY A 25 -3.36 17.42 6.51
C GLY A 25 -2.83 18.29 5.35
N CYS A 26 -1.74 17.91 4.67
CA CYS A 26 -1.24 18.64 3.50
C CYS A 26 -2.30 18.76 2.40
N ILE A 27 -2.77 19.97 2.09
CA ILE A 27 -3.76 20.20 1.02
C ILE A 27 -3.21 19.97 -0.39
N TYR A 28 -1.88 20.01 -0.55
CA TYR A 28 -1.16 19.81 -1.81
C TYR A 28 -0.59 18.39 -1.97
N CYS A 29 -0.97 17.45 -1.10
CA CYS A 29 -0.49 16.08 -1.19
C CYS A 29 -1.06 15.40 -2.44
N ASP A 30 -0.18 14.99 -3.36
CA ASP A 30 -0.55 14.30 -4.59
C ASP A 30 -1.43 13.07 -4.33
N SER A 31 -1.17 12.35 -3.23
CA SER A 31 -1.95 11.17 -2.82
C SER A 31 -3.42 11.45 -2.47
N ARG A 32 -3.83 12.73 -2.33
CA ARG A 32 -5.25 13.12 -2.21
C ARG A 32 -5.99 13.10 -3.56
N SER A 33 -5.27 13.03 -4.67
CA SER A 33 -5.87 13.07 -6.00
C SER A 33 -6.79 11.86 -6.22
N LYS A 34 -7.89 12.09 -6.95
CA LYS A 34 -8.88 11.05 -7.28
C LYS A 34 -8.26 9.89 -8.06
N CYS A 35 -7.12 10.09 -8.74
CA CYS A 35 -6.41 9.04 -9.47
C CYS A 35 -5.94 7.89 -8.56
N TYR A 36 -5.73 8.14 -7.26
CA TYR A 36 -5.31 7.13 -6.29
C TYR A 36 -6.47 6.28 -5.75
N GLN A 37 -7.72 6.57 -6.12
CA GLN A 37 -8.91 5.78 -5.79
C GLN A 37 -9.01 5.47 -4.28
N MET A 38 -8.82 6.48 -3.44
CA MET A 38 -9.14 6.37 -2.01
C MET A 38 -10.66 6.26 -1.89
N THR A 39 -11.15 5.19 -1.25
CA THR A 39 -12.59 4.93 -1.02
C THR A 39 -13.03 5.37 0.38
N HIS A 40 -12.14 6.02 1.09
CA HIS A 40 -12.24 6.44 2.49
C HIS A 40 -11.55 7.81 2.63
N ASP A 41 -11.79 8.48 3.75
CA ASP A 41 -11.19 9.78 4.02
C ASP A 41 -9.66 9.66 4.09
N PHE A 42 -8.95 10.62 3.49
CA PHE A 42 -7.49 10.53 3.35
C PHE A 42 -6.76 10.50 4.71
N GLU A 43 -7.35 11.16 5.71
CA GLU A 43 -6.88 11.22 7.09
C GLU A 43 -7.20 9.93 7.88
N ASP A 44 -8.13 9.11 7.40
CA ASP A 44 -8.42 7.79 7.96
C ASP A 44 -7.44 6.74 7.39
N ILE A 45 -6.26 6.62 7.99
CA ILE A 45 -5.22 5.72 7.48
C ILE A 45 -5.72 4.26 7.44
N GLU A 46 -5.79 3.70 6.23
CA GLU A 46 -6.08 2.29 5.94
C GLU A 46 -4.78 1.49 6.13
N ILE A 47 -4.80 0.53 7.05
CA ILE A 47 -3.69 -0.37 7.38
C ILE A 47 -3.98 -1.74 6.80
N LYS A 48 -3.04 -2.30 6.03
CA LYS A 48 -3.20 -3.64 5.44
C LYS A 48 -2.85 -4.71 6.48
N SER A 49 -3.86 -5.34 7.08
CA SER A 49 -3.68 -6.30 8.17
C SER A 49 -2.92 -7.57 7.75
N ASN A 50 -3.17 -8.07 6.54
CA ASN A 50 -2.55 -9.27 5.99
C ASN A 50 -1.27 -8.99 5.18
N ALA A 51 -0.64 -7.82 5.36
CA ALA A 51 0.51 -7.40 4.56
C ALA A 51 1.72 -8.34 4.67
N ILE A 52 2.02 -8.85 5.87
CA ILE A 52 3.17 -9.71 6.15
C ILE A 52 3.03 -11.06 5.43
N GLU A 53 1.88 -11.70 5.59
CA GLU A 53 1.56 -12.99 4.96
C GLU A 53 1.64 -12.88 3.43
N LEU A 54 1.01 -11.85 2.87
CA LEU A 54 1.07 -11.59 1.42
C LEU A 54 2.48 -11.32 0.91
N LEU A 55 3.32 -10.64 1.72
CA LEU A 55 4.69 -10.34 1.34
C LEU A 55 5.53 -11.62 1.31
N GLU A 56 5.40 -12.46 2.33
CA GLU A 56 6.07 -13.76 2.37
C GLU A 56 5.69 -14.61 1.15
N ASP A 57 4.40 -14.72 0.85
CA ASP A 57 3.91 -15.46 -0.31
C ASP A 57 4.36 -14.87 -1.64
N ALA A 58 4.43 -13.53 -1.75
CA ALA A 58 4.91 -12.87 -2.95
C ALA A 58 6.41 -13.11 -3.18
N LEU A 59 7.21 -13.07 -2.11
CA LEU A 59 8.66 -13.31 -2.17
C LEU A 59 8.97 -14.77 -2.50
N LYS A 60 8.29 -15.74 -1.88
CA LYS A 60 8.43 -17.18 -2.18
C LYS A 60 8.17 -17.52 -3.66
N ARG A 61 7.33 -16.75 -4.34
CA ARG A 61 6.99 -16.94 -5.77
C ARG A 61 8.00 -16.30 -6.73
N LYS A 62 8.88 -15.40 -6.29
CA LYS A 62 9.91 -14.81 -7.16
C LYS A 62 10.94 -15.87 -7.55
N ARG A 63 11.25 -15.96 -8.85
CA ARG A 63 12.24 -16.90 -9.42
C ARG A 63 13.51 -16.22 -9.93
N LYS A 64 13.50 -14.89 -10.01
CA LYS A 64 14.64 -14.06 -10.44
C LYS A 64 14.92 -13.02 -9.38
N LYS A 65 16.19 -12.61 -9.25
CA LYS A 65 16.56 -11.49 -8.39
C LYS A 65 15.80 -10.24 -8.83
N CYS A 66 15.22 -9.52 -7.88
CA CYS A 66 14.53 -8.28 -8.12
C CYS A 66 14.61 -7.38 -6.89
N MET A 67 14.43 -6.08 -7.08
CA MET A 67 14.31 -5.12 -5.99
C MET A 67 12.85 -4.96 -5.61
N ILE A 68 12.58 -4.94 -4.30
CA ILE A 68 11.32 -4.47 -3.72
C ILE A 68 11.54 -3.03 -3.30
N VAL A 69 10.60 -2.16 -3.62
CA VAL A 69 10.71 -0.72 -3.37
C VAL A 69 9.55 -0.27 -2.51
N THR A 70 9.84 0.59 -1.54
CA THR A 70 8.83 1.30 -0.75
C THR A 70 8.89 2.77 -1.14
N GLY A 71 7.73 3.36 -1.43
CA GLY A 71 7.62 4.77 -1.85
C GLY A 71 6.18 5.22 -1.75
#